data_AF-A0A8J3B0B2-F1
#
_entry.id   AF-A0A8J3B0B2-F1
#
_cell.length_a   1.000
_cell.length_b   1.000
_cell.length_c   1.000
_cell.angle_alpha   90.00
_cell.angle_beta   90.00
_cell.angle_gamma   90.00
#
_symmetry.space_group_name_H-M   'P 1'
#
loop_
_entity.id
_entity.type
_entity.pdbx_description
1 polymer ?
#
loop_
_entity_poly.entity_id
_entity_poly.type
_entity_poly.pdbx_seq_one_letter_code
_entity_poly.pdbx_strand_id
1 'polypeptide(L)'
;MRGTPAECPRCAALVDPAAGRCVQCGSALAPEPEPAAAPPASAPAPAAARGEYRWLVGALLATVVLIVLVVRLTGGAADAEFQPAPVPTSDAAAPVTPSPPAGAAEQAAAVDALLDSSTASRTRLATALADVGACRRLPAAAAALRDVTAQRDRQVRELAGTATDRLPDGTAVRTTLAAALRESAAADRAFTRWAERAAAGRCADGDADRRDGMAASARARSAKLAFCAVWNRVAAEHGLAERDPDRV
;
A
#
# COMPACT_ATOMS: atom_id res chain seq x y z
N MET A 1 45.75 -29.40 -6.69
CA MET A 1 46.36 -28.17 -7.24
C MET A 1 45.82 -27.00 -6.42
N ARG A 2 46.65 -26.36 -5.59
CA ARG A 2 46.22 -25.22 -4.77
C ARG A 2 46.32 -23.96 -5.65
N GLY A 3 45.18 -23.37 -6.01
CA GLY A 3 45.14 -22.13 -6.77
C GLY A 3 45.73 -20.97 -5.97
N THR A 4 46.36 -20.03 -6.66
CA THR A 4 46.84 -18.76 -6.09
C THR A 4 45.64 -17.98 -5.52
N PRO A 5 45.73 -17.41 -4.30
CA PRO A 5 44.64 -16.61 -3.75
C PRO A 5 44.47 -15.33 -4.57
N ALA A 6 43.21 -14.94 -4.82
CA ALA A 6 42.88 -13.72 -5.54
C ALA A 6 42.66 -12.57 -4.55
N GLU A 7 42.96 -11.33 -4.96
CA GLU A 7 42.72 -10.13 -4.16
C GLU A 7 41.47 -9.38 -4.64
N CYS A 8 40.69 -8.87 -3.69
CA CYS A 8 39.50 -8.09 -4.01
C CYS A 8 39.90 -6.73 -4.63
N PRO A 9 39.39 -6.35 -5.81
CA PRO A 9 39.77 -5.11 -6.49
C PRO A 9 39.31 -3.84 -5.76
N ARG A 10 38.40 -3.95 -4.78
CA ARG A 10 37.85 -2.80 -4.05
C ARG A 10 38.49 -2.57 -2.68
N CYS A 11 38.99 -3.61 -2.03
CA CYS A 11 39.54 -3.51 -0.67
C CYS A 11 40.85 -4.29 -0.44
N ALA A 12 41.40 -4.92 -1.48
CA ALA A 12 42.63 -5.73 -1.44
C ALA A 12 42.64 -6.91 -0.45
N ALA A 13 41.48 -7.29 0.10
CA ALA A 13 41.37 -8.49 0.92
C ALA A 13 41.58 -9.76 0.08
N LEU A 14 42.27 -10.76 0.63
CA LEU A 14 42.37 -12.09 0.02
C LEU A 14 40.99 -12.75 0.02
N VAL A 15 40.58 -13.25 -1.14
CA VAL A 15 39.25 -13.85 -1.35
C VAL A 15 39.36 -15.24 -2.00
N ASP A 16 38.37 -16.07 -1.72
CA ASP A 16 38.18 -17.34 -2.44
C ASP A 16 37.67 -17.03 -3.86
N PRO A 17 38.36 -17.49 -4.93
CA PRO A 17 37.93 -17.26 -6.31
C PRO A 17 36.57 -17.88 -6.65
N ALA A 18 36.04 -18.80 -5.85
CA ALA A 18 34.69 -19.34 -6.02
C ALA A 18 33.58 -18.45 -5.41
N ALA A 19 33.92 -17.42 -4.62
CA ALA A 19 32.95 -16.55 -3.98
C ALA A 19 32.43 -15.47 -4.93
N GLY A 20 31.10 -15.36 -5.07
CA GLY A 20 30.48 -14.31 -5.91
C GLY A 20 30.63 -12.89 -5.34
N ARG A 21 30.92 -12.74 -4.04
CA ARG A 21 31.05 -11.45 -3.35
C ARG A 21 32.14 -11.49 -2.27
N CYS A 22 32.79 -10.35 -2.06
CA CYS A 22 33.76 -10.16 -0.98
C CYS A 22 33.03 -10.06 0.37
N VAL A 23 33.37 -10.91 1.33
CA VAL A 23 32.77 -10.90 2.68
C VAL A 23 33.15 -9.63 3.46
N GLN A 24 34.31 -9.04 3.17
CA GLN A 24 34.82 -7.85 3.89
C GLN A 24 34.11 -6.55 3.48
N CYS A 25 33.78 -6.37 2.21
CA CYS A 25 33.22 -5.11 1.70
C CYS A 25 31.95 -5.25 0.85
N GLY A 26 31.47 -6.48 0.63
CA GLY A 26 30.23 -6.78 -0.09
C GLY A 26 30.30 -6.64 -1.62
N SER A 27 31.46 -6.27 -2.19
CA SER A 27 31.61 -6.08 -3.63
C SER A 27 31.51 -7.39 -4.41
N ALA A 28 30.85 -7.37 -5.57
CA ALA A 28 30.88 -8.49 -6.51
C ALA A 28 32.33 -8.75 -7.00
N LEU A 29 32.72 -10.02 -7.06
CA LEU A 29 34.09 -10.43 -7.46
C LEU A 29 34.17 -10.92 -8.91
N ALA A 30 33.03 -11.20 -9.55
CA ALA A 30 32.96 -11.57 -10.95
C ALA A 30 32.54 -10.36 -11.81
N PRO A 31 33.19 -10.10 -12.96
CA PRO A 31 32.66 -9.19 -13.97
C PRO A 31 31.34 -9.76 -14.51
N GLU A 32 30.36 -8.89 -14.71
CA GLU A 32 29.07 -9.23 -15.33
C GLU A 32 29.35 -9.76 -16.76
N PRO A 33 28.71 -10.87 -17.21
CA PRO A 33 28.95 -11.40 -18.54
C PRO A 33 28.59 -10.34 -19.59
N GLU A 34 29.56 -10.02 -20.43
CA GLU A 34 29.42 -9.08 -21.53
C GLU A 34 28.31 -9.56 -22.49
N PRO A 35 27.36 -8.71 -22.89
CA PRO A 35 26.27 -9.14 -23.77
C PRO A 35 26.84 -9.53 -25.14
N ALA A 36 26.59 -10.78 -25.55
CA ALA A 36 26.99 -11.29 -26.85
C ALA A 36 26.43 -10.41 -27.99
N ALA A 37 27.28 -10.14 -28.99
CA ALA A 37 26.97 -9.34 -30.16
C ALA A 37 25.73 -9.86 -30.92
N ALA A 38 24.84 -8.94 -31.28
CA ALA A 38 23.62 -9.21 -32.04
C ALA A 38 23.91 -9.59 -33.51
N PRO A 39 23.09 -10.46 -34.14
CA PRO A 39 23.18 -10.77 -35.57
C PRO A 39 22.79 -9.58 -36.47
N PRO A 40 23.22 -9.54 -37.75
CA PRO A 40 22.99 -8.41 -38.64
C PRO A 40 21.51 -8.19 -38.99
N ALA A 41 21.19 -6.92 -39.19
CA ALA A 41 19.85 -6.36 -39.30
C ALA A 41 18.99 -6.97 -40.42
N SER A 42 17.82 -7.49 -40.04
CA SER A 42 16.68 -7.63 -40.94
C SER A 42 15.91 -6.29 -41.02
N ALA A 43 15.29 -6.04 -42.17
CA ALA A 43 14.62 -4.82 -42.63
C ALA A 43 13.82 -4.00 -41.58
N PRO A 44 13.66 -2.68 -41.78
CA PRO A 44 12.96 -1.81 -40.83
C PRO A 44 11.48 -2.22 -40.71
N ALA A 45 11.10 -2.67 -39.52
CA ALA A 45 9.70 -2.79 -39.12
C ALA A 45 9.03 -1.40 -39.04
N PRO A 46 7.73 -1.28 -39.38
CA PRO A 46 7.01 -0.02 -39.22
C PRO A 46 7.01 0.41 -37.75
N ALA A 47 7.28 1.69 -37.51
CA ALA A 47 7.38 2.28 -36.19
C ALA A 47 6.10 2.03 -35.36
N ALA A 48 6.19 1.08 -34.42
CA ALA A 48 5.15 0.86 -33.42
C ALA A 48 5.10 2.06 -32.47
N ALA A 49 3.90 2.59 -32.29
CA ALA A 49 3.60 3.87 -31.69
C ALA A 49 4.13 3.99 -30.25
N ARG A 50 4.94 5.04 -30.01
CA ARG A 50 5.14 5.62 -28.67
C ARG A 50 3.83 6.30 -28.25
N GLY A 51 2.88 5.54 -27.75
CA GLY A 51 1.51 6.05 -27.60
C GLY A 51 0.61 5.38 -26.59
N GLU A 52 1.13 4.71 -25.54
CA GLU A 52 0.24 3.98 -24.61
C GLU A 52 0.39 4.33 -23.12
N TYR A 53 1.49 4.98 -22.70
CA TYR A 53 1.66 5.34 -21.28
C TYR A 53 0.85 6.58 -20.85
N ARG A 54 0.34 7.38 -21.79
CA ARG A 54 -0.52 8.54 -21.50
C ARG A 54 -1.98 8.15 -21.25
N TRP A 55 -2.43 7.01 -21.81
CA TRP A 55 -3.82 6.55 -21.67
C TRP A 55 -4.05 5.88 -20.32
N LEU A 56 -3.06 5.18 -19.75
CA LEU A 56 -3.15 4.58 -18.42
C LEU A 56 -3.14 5.64 -17.29
N VAL A 57 -2.42 6.74 -17.48
CA VAL A 57 -2.40 7.87 -16.52
C VAL A 57 -3.69 8.70 -16.59
N GLY A 58 -4.26 8.87 -17.77
CA GLY A 58 -5.57 9.53 -17.96
C GLY A 58 -6.74 8.68 -17.46
N ALA A 59 -6.71 7.36 -17.70
CA ALA A 59 -7.76 6.45 -17.27
C ALA A 59 -7.90 6.40 -15.75
N LEU A 60 -6.80 6.29 -14.99
CA LEU A 60 -6.85 6.21 -13.52
C LEU A 60 -7.42 7.48 -12.87
N LEU A 61 -7.06 8.66 -13.38
CA LEU A 61 -7.61 9.93 -12.91
C LEU A 61 -9.08 10.10 -13.31
N ALA A 62 -9.47 9.66 -14.52
CA ALA A 62 -10.85 9.67 -14.97
C ALA A 62 -11.74 8.71 -14.15
N THR A 63 -11.25 7.53 -13.75
CA THR A 63 -12.02 6.60 -12.90
C THR A 63 -12.27 7.19 -11.50
N VAL A 64 -11.29 7.86 -10.91
CA VAL A 64 -11.44 8.51 -9.60
C VAL A 64 -12.45 9.68 -9.67
N VAL A 65 -12.41 10.48 -10.74
CA VAL A 65 -13.37 11.58 -10.95
C VAL A 65 -14.79 11.03 -11.22
N LEU A 66 -14.92 9.96 -12.00
CA LEU A 66 -16.22 9.35 -12.33
C LEU A 66 -16.90 8.72 -11.11
N ILE A 67 -16.14 8.08 -10.21
CA ILE A 67 -16.68 7.48 -8.97
C ILE A 67 -17.18 8.56 -7.99
N VAL A 68 -16.50 9.69 -7.88
CA VAL A 68 -16.95 10.82 -7.04
C VAL A 68 -18.22 11.47 -7.59
N LEU A 69 -18.43 11.46 -8.91
CA LEU A 69 -19.63 11.99 -9.54
C LEU A 69 -20.86 11.09 -9.31
N VAL A 70 -20.71 9.76 -9.34
CA VAL A 70 -21.82 8.82 -9.09
C VAL A 70 -22.34 8.90 -7.66
N VAL A 71 -21.45 9.05 -6.66
CA VAL A 71 -21.84 9.17 -5.23
C VAL A 71 -22.59 10.47 -4.93
N ARG A 72 -22.45 11.51 -5.76
CA ARG A 72 -23.18 12.78 -5.61
C ARG A 72 -24.51 12.82 -6.36
N LEU A 73 -24.81 11.83 -7.20
CA LEU A 73 -26.01 11.80 -8.05
C LEU A 73 -27.03 10.71 -7.67
N THR A 74 -26.71 9.79 -6.76
CA THR A 74 -27.69 8.82 -6.22
C THR A 74 -28.18 9.17 -4.81
N GLY A 75 -28.34 10.47 -4.55
CA GLY A 75 -29.22 10.93 -3.47
C GLY A 75 -30.66 10.58 -3.83
N GLY A 76 -31.19 9.51 -3.23
CA GLY A 76 -32.54 9.06 -3.44
C GLY A 76 -33.03 8.28 -2.22
N ALA A 77 -33.85 8.94 -1.42
CA ALA A 77 -34.56 8.40 -0.27
C ALA A 77 -35.38 7.16 -0.63
N ALA A 78 -35.53 6.25 0.33
CA ALA A 78 -36.55 5.21 0.28
C ALA A 78 -37.22 5.14 1.66
N ASP A 79 -38.29 5.92 1.80
CA ASP A 79 -39.41 5.58 2.69
C ASP A 79 -40.27 4.55 1.96
N ALA A 80 -40.48 3.39 2.57
CA ALA A 80 -41.58 2.49 2.22
C ALA A 80 -41.96 1.64 3.45
N GLU A 81 -43.12 1.98 3.98
CA GLU A 81 -43.80 1.36 5.10
C GLU A 81 -44.61 0.11 4.65
N PHE A 82 -44.40 -1.00 5.38
CA PHE A 82 -45.30 -2.09 5.79
C PHE A 82 -46.08 -2.96 4.77
N GLN A 83 -45.79 -4.27 4.75
CA GLN A 83 -46.66 -5.34 5.32
C GLN A 83 -46.01 -6.75 5.26
N PRO A 84 -46.23 -7.64 6.26
CA PRO A 84 -45.63 -8.97 6.32
C PRO A 84 -46.55 -10.05 5.73
N ALA A 85 -45.97 -10.98 4.95
CA ALA A 85 -46.61 -12.23 4.53
C ALA A 85 -45.96 -13.44 5.24
N PRO A 86 -46.69 -14.54 5.46
CA PRO A 86 -46.38 -15.49 6.53
C PRO A 86 -45.20 -16.42 6.19
N VAL A 87 -44.38 -16.65 7.21
CA VAL A 87 -43.22 -17.55 7.21
C VAL A 87 -43.65 -19.02 7.05
N PRO A 88 -43.00 -19.82 6.18
CA PRO A 88 -42.98 -21.26 6.38
C PRO A 88 -42.00 -21.58 7.52
N THR A 89 -42.51 -22.23 8.56
CA THR A 89 -41.72 -22.80 9.65
C THR A 89 -40.85 -23.91 9.08
N SER A 90 -39.61 -23.59 8.73
CA SER A 90 -38.57 -24.58 8.49
C SER A 90 -37.64 -24.54 9.68
N ASP A 91 -37.76 -25.56 10.52
CA ASP A 91 -36.84 -25.86 11.62
C ASP A 91 -35.49 -26.29 11.00
N ALA A 92 -34.77 -25.31 10.47
CA ALA A 92 -33.38 -25.45 10.08
C ALA A 92 -32.57 -25.00 11.29
N ALA A 93 -32.01 -25.96 12.02
CA ALA A 93 -31.01 -25.69 13.04
C ALA A 93 -29.93 -24.79 12.42
N ALA A 94 -29.93 -23.52 12.83
CA ALA A 94 -28.89 -22.59 12.44
C ALA A 94 -27.55 -23.20 12.86
N PRO A 95 -26.50 -23.15 12.03
CA PRO A 95 -25.18 -23.54 12.48
C PRO A 95 -24.84 -22.67 13.68
N VAL A 96 -24.69 -23.29 14.85
CA VAL A 96 -24.20 -22.64 16.05
C VAL A 96 -22.75 -22.29 15.78
N THR A 97 -22.51 -21.07 15.30
CA THR A 97 -21.17 -20.50 15.32
C THR A 97 -20.74 -20.43 16.78
N PRO A 98 -19.59 -21.02 17.16
CA PRO A 98 -19.12 -20.92 18.53
C PRO A 98 -18.98 -19.44 18.89
N SER A 99 -19.49 -19.04 20.05
CA SER A 99 -19.32 -17.67 20.52
C SER A 99 -17.82 -17.35 20.65
N PRO A 100 -17.38 -16.15 20.25
CA PRO A 100 -15.98 -15.78 20.36
C PRO A 100 -15.49 -15.89 21.82
N PRO A 101 -14.22 -16.21 22.05
CA PRO A 101 -13.66 -16.21 23.40
C PRO A 101 -13.84 -14.84 24.07
N ALA A 102 -14.04 -14.83 25.39
CA ALA A 102 -14.25 -13.59 26.14
C ALA A 102 -13.09 -12.59 25.90
N GLY A 103 -13.40 -11.35 25.55
CA GLY A 103 -12.40 -10.33 25.21
C GLY A 103 -12.04 -10.23 23.72
N ALA A 104 -12.45 -11.19 22.88
CA ALA A 104 -12.15 -11.15 21.44
C ALA A 104 -12.94 -10.07 20.71
N ALA A 105 -14.21 -9.86 21.07
CA ALA A 105 -15.04 -8.81 20.49
C ALA A 105 -14.45 -7.40 20.76
N GLU A 106 -13.94 -7.17 21.97
CA GLU A 106 -13.30 -5.92 22.36
C GLU A 106 -11.99 -5.68 21.58
N GLN A 107 -11.18 -6.73 21.38
CA GLN A 107 -9.97 -6.64 20.56
C GLN A 107 -10.31 -6.37 19.09
N ALA A 108 -11.36 -7.01 18.55
CA ALA A 108 -11.78 -6.82 17.18
C ALA A 108 -12.28 -5.38 16.98
N ALA A 109 -13.11 -4.87 17.89
CA ALA A 109 -13.57 -3.48 17.88
C ALA A 109 -12.40 -2.48 17.97
N ALA A 110 -11.36 -2.77 18.77
CA ALA A 110 -10.18 -1.91 18.86
C ALA A 110 -9.37 -1.86 17.55
N VAL A 111 -9.23 -2.99 16.86
CA VAL A 111 -8.60 -3.03 15.52
C VAL A 111 -9.47 -2.29 14.50
N ASP A 112 -10.79 -2.47 14.54
CA ASP A 112 -11.74 -1.84 13.62
C ASP A 112 -11.74 -0.31 13.76
N ALA A 113 -11.71 0.20 14.99
CA ALA A 113 -11.60 1.63 15.27
C ALA A 113 -10.31 2.24 14.68
N LEU A 114 -9.20 1.50 14.70
CA LEU A 114 -7.96 1.94 14.07
C LEU A 114 -8.12 2.05 12.54
N LEU A 115 -8.83 1.11 11.90
CA LEU A 115 -9.09 1.12 10.45
C LEU A 115 -9.99 2.29 10.03
N ASP A 116 -10.98 2.64 10.85
CA ASP A 116 -11.84 3.81 10.61
C ASP A 116 -11.06 5.12 10.64
N SER A 117 -10.15 5.27 11.60
CA SER A 117 -9.27 6.44 11.67
C SER A 117 -8.35 6.56 10.43
N SER A 118 -8.01 5.43 9.78
CA SER A 118 -7.20 5.39 8.54
C SER A 118 -7.98 5.94 7.35
N THR A 119 -9.28 5.64 7.27
CA THR A 119 -10.13 6.06 6.15
C THR A 119 -10.32 7.57 6.08
N ALA A 120 -10.45 8.26 7.22
CA ALA A 120 -10.55 9.72 7.26
C ALA A 120 -9.30 10.44 6.71
N SER A 121 -8.14 9.78 6.68
CA SER A 121 -6.89 10.37 6.17
C SER A 121 -6.75 10.28 4.66
N ARG A 122 -7.46 9.35 3.98
CA ARG A 122 -7.28 9.11 2.54
C ARG A 122 -7.78 10.24 1.67
N THR A 123 -8.92 10.84 2.01
CA THR A 123 -9.46 11.98 1.23
C THR A 123 -8.47 13.16 1.27
N ARG A 124 -7.94 13.47 2.47
CA ARG A 124 -6.94 14.55 2.63
C ARG A 124 -5.65 14.25 1.86
N LEU A 125 -5.15 13.01 1.94
CA LEU A 125 -3.99 12.56 1.18
C LEU A 125 -4.20 12.71 -0.33
N ALA A 126 -5.31 12.19 -0.86
CA ALA A 126 -5.62 12.23 -2.29
C ALA A 126 -5.73 13.67 -2.81
N THR A 127 -6.42 14.55 -2.09
CA THR A 127 -6.52 15.97 -2.44
C THR A 127 -5.15 16.64 -2.45
N ALA A 128 -4.32 16.40 -1.42
CA ALA A 128 -3.00 17.01 -1.35
C ALA A 128 -2.08 16.52 -2.48
N LEU A 129 -2.07 15.22 -2.79
CA LEU A 129 -1.28 14.67 -3.91
C LEU A 129 -1.74 15.24 -5.26
N ALA A 130 -3.04 15.43 -5.46
CA ALA A 130 -3.57 16.06 -6.67
C ALA A 130 -3.12 17.52 -6.79
N ASP A 131 -3.11 18.27 -5.68
CA ASP A 131 -2.66 19.66 -5.66
C ASP A 131 -1.15 19.79 -5.93
N VAL A 132 -0.31 18.92 -5.33
CA VAL A 132 1.13 18.88 -5.63
C VAL A 132 1.37 18.49 -7.08
N GLY A 133 0.66 17.48 -7.59
CA GLY A 133 0.77 17.03 -8.99
C GLY A 133 0.33 18.08 -10.01
N ALA A 134 -0.64 18.93 -9.65
CA ALA A 134 -1.10 20.05 -10.46
C ALA A 134 -0.31 21.36 -10.18
N CYS A 135 0.76 21.30 -9.40
CA CYS A 135 1.59 22.44 -9.06
C CYS A 135 0.83 23.64 -8.48
N ARG A 136 -0.15 23.36 -7.63
CA ARG A 136 -1.04 24.38 -7.04
C ARG A 136 -1.18 24.17 -5.54
N ARG A 137 -1.52 25.25 -4.82
CA ARG A 137 -1.79 25.22 -3.37
C ARG A 137 -0.66 24.54 -2.55
N LEU A 138 0.58 24.63 -3.03
CA LEU A 138 1.70 23.81 -2.57
C LEU A 138 1.99 23.93 -1.06
N PRO A 139 1.97 25.12 -0.43
CA PRO A 139 2.15 25.21 1.02
C PRO A 139 1.06 24.48 1.81
N ALA A 140 -0.19 24.57 1.35
CA ALA A 140 -1.32 23.88 1.99
C ALA A 140 -1.25 22.36 1.77
N ALA A 141 -0.88 21.91 0.57
CA ALA A 141 -0.71 20.50 0.27
C ALA A 141 0.44 19.87 1.08
N ALA A 142 1.57 20.57 1.21
CA ALA A 142 2.69 20.13 2.05
C ALA A 142 2.29 20.05 3.54
N ALA A 143 1.51 21.00 4.05
CA ALA A 143 0.97 20.94 5.41
C ALA A 143 0.02 19.74 5.60
N ALA A 144 -0.90 19.53 4.67
CA ALA A 144 -1.83 18.40 4.73
C ALA A 144 -1.10 17.03 4.71
N LEU A 145 -0.04 16.90 3.92
CA LEU A 145 0.76 15.66 3.86
C LEU A 145 1.56 15.42 5.15
N ARG A 146 2.07 16.48 5.79
CA ARG A 146 2.67 16.37 7.15
C ARG A 146 1.65 15.86 8.16
N ASP A 147 0.42 16.38 8.14
CA ASP A 147 -0.64 15.93 9.06
C ASP A 147 -1.05 14.47 8.82
N VAL A 148 -1.18 14.07 7.55
CA VAL A 148 -1.47 12.68 7.17
C VAL A 148 -0.34 11.76 7.67
N THR A 149 0.92 12.13 7.43
CA THR A 149 2.08 11.37 7.88
C THR A 149 2.09 11.22 9.41
N ALA A 150 1.87 12.32 10.13
CA ALA A 150 1.82 12.31 11.59
C ALA A 150 0.68 11.42 12.13
N GLN A 151 -0.48 11.41 11.46
CA GLN A 151 -1.58 10.52 11.79
C GLN A 151 -1.22 9.05 11.55
N ARG A 152 -0.59 8.74 10.42
CA ARG A 152 -0.12 7.37 10.12
C ARG A 152 0.88 6.87 11.16
N ASP A 153 1.81 7.72 11.58
CA ASP A 153 2.78 7.36 12.62
C ASP A 153 2.11 7.17 14.00
N ARG A 154 1.02 7.89 14.31
CA ARG A 154 0.20 7.62 15.51
C ARG A 154 -0.45 6.25 15.44
N GLN A 155 -1.04 5.88 14.30
CA GLN A 155 -1.66 4.57 14.11
C GLN A 155 -0.67 3.41 14.25
N VAL A 156 0.56 3.58 13.76
CA VAL A 156 1.63 2.59 13.97
C VAL A 156 1.91 2.38 15.46
N ARG A 157 1.90 3.45 16.26
CA ARG A 157 2.09 3.38 17.72
C ARG A 157 0.88 2.80 18.44
N GLU A 158 -0.32 3.21 18.07
CA GLU A 158 -1.58 2.69 18.63
C GLU A 158 -1.65 1.18 18.41
N LEU A 159 -1.39 0.70 17.18
CA LEU A 159 -1.36 -0.73 16.88
C LEU A 159 -0.36 -1.50 17.74
N ALA A 160 0.79 -0.90 18.10
CA ALA A 160 1.78 -1.55 18.96
C ALA A 160 1.25 -1.80 20.38
N GLY A 161 0.28 -0.99 20.84
CA GLY A 161 -0.43 -1.17 22.10
C GLY A 161 -1.74 -1.95 21.99
N THR A 162 -2.25 -2.19 20.77
CA THR A 162 -3.49 -2.95 20.55
C THR A 162 -3.26 -4.44 20.74
N ALA A 163 -3.98 -5.04 21.69
CA ALA A 163 -3.98 -6.47 21.92
C ALA A 163 -4.80 -7.20 20.84
N THR A 164 -4.29 -8.32 20.34
CA THR A 164 -4.95 -9.15 19.33
C THR A 164 -4.87 -10.64 19.66
N ASP A 165 -4.33 -11.01 20.82
CA ASP A 165 -4.04 -12.39 21.25
C ASP A 165 -5.29 -13.27 21.43
N ARG A 166 -6.48 -12.67 21.55
CA ARG A 166 -7.76 -13.39 21.65
C ARG A 166 -8.50 -13.46 20.33
N LEU A 167 -7.99 -12.81 19.29
CA LEU A 167 -8.58 -12.89 17.95
C LEU A 167 -8.18 -14.19 17.24
N PRO A 168 -9.08 -14.76 16.42
CA PRO A 168 -8.68 -15.75 15.44
C PRO A 168 -7.61 -15.13 14.52
N ASP A 169 -6.52 -15.87 14.28
CA ASP A 169 -5.37 -15.37 13.52
C ASP A 169 -4.77 -14.05 14.03
N GLY A 170 -4.94 -13.73 15.32
CA GLY A 170 -4.57 -12.43 15.90
C GLY A 170 -3.14 -11.96 15.69
N THR A 171 -2.18 -12.90 15.66
CA THR A 171 -0.78 -12.60 15.31
C THR A 171 -0.64 -12.16 13.85
N ALA A 172 -1.37 -12.79 12.93
CA ALA A 172 -1.37 -12.43 11.52
C ALA A 172 -2.09 -11.10 11.29
N VAL A 173 -3.22 -10.84 11.97
CA VAL A 173 -3.91 -9.54 11.98
C VAL A 173 -2.94 -8.42 12.36
N ARG A 174 -2.26 -8.54 13.50
CA ARG A 174 -1.31 -7.52 13.98
C ARG A 174 -0.14 -7.33 13.02
N THR A 175 0.45 -8.42 12.54
CA THR A 175 1.65 -8.38 11.71
C THR A 175 1.38 -7.77 10.33
N THR A 176 0.30 -8.18 9.68
CA THR A 176 -0.09 -7.66 8.36
C THR A 176 -0.55 -6.20 8.43
N LEU A 177 -1.29 -5.82 9.47
CA LEU A 177 -1.68 -4.42 9.69
C LEU A 177 -0.47 -3.53 9.97
N ALA A 178 0.48 -4.02 10.78
CA ALA A 178 1.72 -3.29 11.05
C ALA A 178 2.54 -3.06 9.77
N ALA A 179 2.64 -4.07 8.90
CA ALA A 179 3.28 -3.92 7.59
C ALA A 179 2.55 -2.88 6.72
N ALA A 180 1.22 -2.96 6.63
CA ALA A 180 0.40 -2.04 5.85
C ALA A 180 0.55 -0.58 6.31
N LEU A 181 0.53 -0.34 7.62
CA LEU A 181 0.69 1.00 8.19
C LEU A 181 2.12 1.54 7.99
N ARG A 182 3.15 0.70 8.16
CA ARG A 182 4.55 1.12 7.99
C ARG A 182 4.88 1.48 6.54
N GLU A 183 4.44 0.67 5.58
CA GLU A 183 4.62 0.97 4.15
C GLU A 183 3.81 2.21 3.74
N SER A 184 2.59 2.37 4.27
CA SER A 184 1.82 3.60 4.05
C SER A 184 2.53 4.82 4.62
N ALA A 185 3.13 4.72 5.81
CA ALA A 185 3.92 5.80 6.42
C ALA A 185 5.16 6.13 5.60
N ALA A 186 5.82 5.13 5.01
CA ALA A 186 6.95 5.35 4.11
C ALA A 186 6.52 6.11 2.84
N ALA A 187 5.36 5.77 2.28
CA ALA A 187 4.78 6.49 1.15
C ALA A 187 4.43 7.94 1.51
N ASP A 188 3.69 8.15 2.61
CA ASP A 188 3.26 9.45 3.10
C ASP A 188 4.47 10.38 3.35
N ARG A 189 5.55 9.85 3.95
CA ARG A 189 6.82 10.60 4.14
C ARG A 189 7.48 10.98 2.81
N ALA A 190 7.54 10.07 1.84
CA ALA A 190 8.12 10.38 0.54
C ALA A 190 7.31 11.45 -0.19
N PHE A 191 5.98 11.33 -0.21
CA PHE A 191 5.12 12.36 -0.80
C PHE A 191 5.21 13.70 -0.08
N THR A 192 5.38 13.69 1.24
CA THR A 192 5.61 14.93 2.01
C THR A 192 6.89 15.63 1.54
N ARG A 193 8.02 14.91 1.39
CA ARG A 193 9.26 15.50 0.87
C ARG A 193 9.11 16.01 -0.56
N TRP A 194 8.38 15.28 -1.41
CA TRP A 194 8.06 15.75 -2.76
C TRP A 194 7.26 17.06 -2.72
N ALA A 195 6.24 17.16 -1.86
CA ALA A 195 5.43 18.36 -1.71
C ALA A 195 6.21 19.56 -1.16
N GLU A 196 7.10 19.34 -0.20
CA GLU A 196 7.99 20.37 0.34
C GLU A 196 8.96 20.89 -0.72
N ARG A 197 9.51 20.00 -1.56
CA ARG A 197 10.33 20.42 -2.70
C ARG A 197 9.55 21.21 -3.74
N ALA A 198 8.33 20.76 -4.06
CA ALA A 198 7.45 21.48 -4.97
C ALA A 198 7.17 22.89 -4.43
N ALA A 199 6.83 23.01 -3.14
CA ALA A 199 6.60 24.29 -2.48
C ALA A 199 7.83 25.21 -2.48
N ALA A 200 9.05 24.65 -2.52
CA ALA A 200 10.30 25.40 -2.67
C ALA A 200 10.64 25.77 -4.14
N GLY A 201 9.66 25.71 -5.05
CA GLY A 201 9.81 26.11 -6.45
C GLY A 201 10.27 25.00 -7.41
N ARG A 202 10.35 23.74 -6.94
CA ARG A 202 10.78 22.59 -7.76
C ARG A 202 9.62 21.70 -8.17
N CYS A 203 8.68 22.26 -8.92
CA CYS A 203 7.47 21.55 -9.35
C CYS A 203 7.65 20.72 -10.65
N ALA A 204 8.88 20.29 -10.94
CA ALA A 204 9.21 19.62 -12.20
C ALA A 204 8.91 18.11 -12.19
N ASP A 205 8.66 17.57 -13.38
CA ASP A 205 8.52 16.14 -13.63
C ASP A 205 9.81 15.37 -13.28
N GLY A 206 9.66 14.12 -12.82
CA GLY A 206 10.81 13.24 -12.54
C GLY A 206 11.40 13.35 -11.13
N ASP A 207 10.65 13.87 -10.17
CA ASP A 207 11.06 13.91 -8.76
C ASP A 207 11.27 12.49 -8.18
N ALA A 208 12.42 12.29 -7.51
CA ALA A 208 12.80 11.00 -6.92
C ALA A 208 11.89 10.60 -5.75
N ASP A 209 11.48 11.54 -4.90
CA ASP A 209 10.57 11.24 -3.79
C ASP A 209 9.17 10.90 -4.29
N ARG A 210 8.72 11.47 -5.41
CA ARG A 210 7.47 11.03 -6.05
C ARG A 210 7.56 9.56 -6.47
N ARG A 211 8.69 9.14 -7.06
CA ARG A 211 8.92 7.72 -7.42
C ARG A 211 8.99 6.84 -6.18
N ASP A 212 9.68 7.27 -5.13
CA ASP A 212 9.79 6.54 -3.88
C ASP A 212 8.43 6.37 -3.20
N GLY A 213 7.60 7.43 -3.20
CA GLY A 213 6.23 7.41 -2.70
C GLY A 213 5.36 6.42 -3.47
N MET A 214 5.45 6.40 -4.80
CA MET A 214 4.76 5.41 -5.64
C MET A 214 5.21 3.97 -5.35
N ALA A 215 6.52 3.74 -5.23
CA ALA A 215 7.07 2.42 -4.93
C ALA A 215 6.65 1.91 -3.54
N ALA A 216 6.67 2.79 -2.53
CA ALA A 216 6.17 2.49 -1.20
C ALA A 216 4.65 2.26 -1.20
N SER A 217 3.89 3.01 -2.00
CA SER A 217 2.44 2.82 -2.15
C SER A 217 2.10 1.45 -2.75
N ALA A 218 2.91 0.95 -3.69
CA ALA A 218 2.75 -0.39 -4.23
C ALA A 218 2.99 -1.47 -3.16
N ARG A 219 4.05 -1.34 -2.35
CA ARG A 219 4.29 -2.25 -1.21
C ARG A 219 3.18 -2.16 -0.16
N ALA A 220 2.70 -0.95 0.13
CA ALA A 220 1.56 -0.74 1.02
C ALA A 220 0.31 -1.44 0.50
N ARG A 221 0.01 -1.36 -0.81
CA ARG A 221 -1.12 -2.07 -1.41
C ARG A 221 -1.01 -3.58 -1.22
N SER A 222 0.17 -4.16 -1.46
CA SER A 222 0.41 -5.60 -1.24
C SER A 222 0.20 -6.00 0.23
N ALA A 223 0.69 -5.19 1.17
CA ALA A 223 0.50 -5.44 2.60
C ALA A 223 -0.97 -5.30 3.03
N LYS A 224 -1.71 -4.33 2.47
CA LYS A 224 -3.15 -4.15 2.72
C LYS A 224 -3.98 -5.30 2.18
N LEU A 225 -3.64 -5.82 0.99
CA LEU A 225 -4.25 -7.04 0.45
C LEU A 225 -4.06 -8.22 1.39
N ALA A 226 -2.84 -8.42 1.89
CA ALA A 226 -2.55 -9.47 2.86
C ALA A 226 -3.33 -9.28 4.18
N PHE A 227 -3.45 -8.05 4.65
CA PHE A 227 -4.28 -7.75 5.83
C PHE A 227 -5.76 -8.04 5.60
N CYS A 228 -6.36 -7.56 4.50
CA CYS A 228 -7.77 -7.82 4.17
C CYS A 228 -8.10 -9.32 4.14
N ALA A 229 -7.20 -10.15 3.59
CA ALA A 229 -7.37 -11.60 3.52
C ALA A 229 -7.49 -12.28 4.89
N VAL A 230 -6.88 -11.69 5.93
CA VAL A 230 -6.98 -12.18 7.31
C VAL A 230 -8.13 -11.50 8.05
N TRP A 231 -8.21 -10.16 7.95
CA TRP A 231 -9.17 -9.35 8.67
C TRP A 231 -10.62 -9.70 8.33
N ASN A 232 -10.96 -9.91 7.06
CA ASN A 232 -12.37 -10.08 6.68
C ASN A 232 -12.99 -11.35 7.28
N ARG A 233 -12.19 -12.39 7.57
CA ARG A 233 -12.66 -13.57 8.32
C ARG A 233 -13.01 -13.22 9.77
N VAL A 234 -12.12 -12.48 10.45
CA VAL A 234 -12.35 -11.98 11.81
C VAL A 234 -13.55 -11.03 11.83
N ALA A 235 -13.64 -10.11 10.87
CA ALA A 235 -14.75 -9.16 10.79
C ALA A 235 -16.10 -9.86 10.65
N ALA A 236 -16.20 -10.89 9.81
CA ALA A 236 -17.42 -11.67 9.65
C ALA A 236 -17.82 -12.40 10.94
N GLU A 237 -16.87 -13.02 11.65
CA GLU A 237 -17.13 -13.71 12.93
C GLU A 237 -17.62 -12.76 14.04
N HIS A 238 -17.24 -11.49 13.97
CA HIS A 238 -17.58 -10.47 14.96
C HIS A 238 -18.67 -9.49 14.50
N GLY A 239 -19.27 -9.67 13.31
CA GLY A 239 -20.29 -8.77 12.77
C GLY A 239 -19.77 -7.35 12.46
N LEU A 240 -18.48 -7.22 12.16
CA LEU A 240 -17.81 -5.95 11.83
C LEU A 240 -17.76 -5.75 10.31
N ALA A 241 -17.47 -4.52 9.89
CA ALA A 241 -17.30 -4.19 8.49
C ALA A 241 -16.05 -4.86 7.89
N GLU A 242 -16.24 -5.61 6.81
CA GLU A 242 -15.14 -6.04 5.96
C GLU A 242 -14.41 -4.85 5.35
N ARG A 243 -13.12 -5.04 5.04
CA ARG A 243 -12.27 -4.00 4.47
C ARG A 243 -11.78 -4.41 3.10
N ASP A 244 -11.80 -3.45 2.19
CA ASP A 244 -11.02 -3.48 0.96
C ASP A 244 -9.65 -2.79 1.17
N PRO A 245 -8.64 -3.05 0.33
CA PRO A 245 -7.32 -2.44 0.49
C PRO A 245 -7.31 -0.92 0.43
N ASP A 246 -8.29 -0.30 -0.23
CA ASP A 246 -8.43 1.16 -0.27
C ASP A 246 -9.15 1.68 0.99
N ARG A 247 -9.51 0.79 1.93
CA ARG A 247 -10.07 1.03 3.27
C ARG A 247 -9.15 0.68 4.45
N VAL A 248 -7.94 0.16 4.21
CA VAL A 248 -6.88 -0.11 5.22
C VAL A 248 -5.76 0.95 5.23
#